data_AF-C0VPK2-F1
#
_entry.id   AF-C0VPK2-F1
#
_cell.length_a   1.000
_cell.length_b   1.000
_cell.length_c   1.000
_cell.angle_alpha   90.00
_cell.angle_beta   90.00
_cell.angle_gamma   90.00
#
_symmetry.space_group_name_H-M   'P 1'
#
loop_
_entity.id
_entity.type
_entity.pdbx_description
1 polymer ?
#
loop_
_entity_poly.entity_id
_entity_poly.type
_entity_poly.pdbx_seq_one_letter_code
_entity_poly.pdbx_strand_id
1 'polypeptide(L)'
;MLDNLPIIVFLGLILGFLFGKFYEIVFRGCAKFLLKIMTTQDGKSTRRKIISYALSGIVVVFFFLYLLLLSPFISDELWVYCYNSYFLGIGIGLMLKKQY
;
A
#
# COMPACT_ATOMS: atom_id res chain seq x y z
N MET A 1 -10.14 -16.33 17.64
CA MET A 1 -10.43 -14.89 17.61
C MET A 1 -9.23 -14.19 18.20
N LEU A 2 -8.71 -13.17 17.51
CA LEU A 2 -7.51 -12.46 17.92
C LEU A 2 -7.97 -11.27 18.76
N ASP A 3 -7.93 -11.42 20.08
CA ASP A 3 -8.51 -10.46 21.02
C ASP A 3 -7.46 -9.66 21.80
N ASN A 4 -6.19 -9.98 21.59
CA ASN A 4 -5.09 -9.35 22.31
C ASN A 4 -4.67 -8.05 21.60
N LEU A 5 -5.12 -6.91 22.15
CA LEU A 5 -4.90 -5.56 21.60
C LEU A 5 -3.45 -5.28 21.15
N PRO A 6 -2.41 -5.58 21.94
CA PRO A 6 -1.03 -5.31 21.51
C PRO A 6 -0.65 -6.11 20.27
N ILE A 7 -1.05 -7.37 20.17
CA ILE A 7 -0.75 -8.23 19.01
C ILE A 7 -1.41 -7.66 17.76
N ILE A 8 -2.67 -7.23 17.86
CA ILE A 8 -3.42 -6.61 16.77
C ILE A 8 -2.74 -5.32 16.29
N VAL A 9 -2.35 -4.46 17.24
CA VAL A 9 -1.65 -3.21 16.95
C VAL A 9 -0.31 -3.49 16.25
N PHE A 10 0.50 -4.40 16.78
CA PHE A 10 1.79 -4.78 16.18
C PHE A 10 1.62 -5.40 14.79
N LEU A 11 0.61 -6.26 14.61
CA LEU A 11 0.33 -6.89 13.32
C LEU A 11 -0.03 -5.85 12.26
N GLY A 12 -0.95 -4.95 12.57
CA GLY A 12 -1.33 -3.84 11.69
C GLY A 12 -0.13 -2.96 11.37
N LEU A 13 0.68 -2.61 12.37
CA LEU A 13 1.85 -1.74 12.20
C LEU A 13 2.94 -2.37 11.33
N ILE A 14 3.24 -3.67 11.50
CA ILE A 14 4.19 -4.41 10.65
C ILE A 14 3.68 -4.52 9.21
N LEU A 15 2.41 -4.85 9.03
CA LEU A 15 1.78 -4.95 7.71
C LEU A 15 1.78 -3.60 7.00
N GLY A 16 1.43 -2.53 7.71
CA GLY A 16 1.47 -1.16 7.22
C GLY A 16 2.88 -0.73 6.85
N PHE A 17 3.86 -1.03 7.69
CA PHE A 17 5.27 -0.72 7.43
C PHE A 17 5.79 -1.42 6.17
N LEU A 18 5.53 -2.72 6.03
CA LEU A 18 5.89 -3.47 4.82
C LEU A 18 5.18 -2.88 3.61
N PHE A 19 3.90 -2.55 3.71
CA PHE A 19 3.19 -1.89 2.63
C PHE A 19 3.82 -0.55 2.27
N GLY A 20 4.10 0.35 3.21
CA GLY A 20 4.75 1.63 2.93
C GLY A 20 6.08 1.45 2.19
N LYS A 21 6.90 0.47 2.60
CA LYS A 21 8.16 0.13 1.94
C LYS A 21 7.97 -0.39 0.51
N PHE A 22 7.06 -1.33 0.29
CA PHE A 22 6.84 -1.91 -1.04
C PHE A 22 6.02 -1.00 -1.95
N TYR A 23 5.08 -0.24 -1.39
CA TYR A 23 4.30 0.77 -2.09
C TYR A 23 5.21 1.77 -2.74
N GLU A 24 6.24 2.28 -2.05
CA GLU A 24 7.20 3.18 -2.68
C GLU A 24 7.99 2.51 -3.82
N ILE A 25 8.42 1.25 -3.67
CA ILE A 25 9.16 0.54 -4.72
C ILE A 25 8.29 0.34 -5.96
N VAL A 26 7.06 -0.14 -5.76
CA VAL A 26 6.09 -0.39 -6.84
C VAL A 26 5.65 0.95 -7.45
N PHE A 27 5.37 1.97 -6.63
CA PHE A 27 4.97 3.29 -7.09
C PHE A 27 6.10 4.04 -7.77
N ARG A 28 7.36 4.00 -7.29
CA ARG A 28 8.53 4.56 -8.01
C ARG A 28 8.78 3.82 -9.31
N GLY A 29 8.63 2.49 -9.33
CA GLY A 29 8.71 1.69 -10.55
C GLY A 29 7.64 2.14 -11.56
N CYS A 30 6.39 2.20 -11.13
CA CYS A 30 5.27 2.69 -11.92
C CYS A 30 5.42 4.16 -12.31
N ALA A 31 5.94 5.03 -11.44
CA ALA A 31 6.12 6.46 -11.66
C ALA A 31 7.30 6.75 -12.61
N LYS A 32 8.43 6.04 -12.47
CA LYS A 32 9.52 6.09 -13.46
C LYS A 32 9.05 5.56 -14.81
N PHE A 33 8.25 4.48 -14.82
CA PHE A 33 7.64 3.97 -16.04
C PHE A 33 6.65 4.98 -16.65
N LEU A 34 5.82 5.63 -15.83
CA LEU A 34 4.92 6.71 -16.22
C LEU A 34 5.66 7.91 -16.78
N LEU A 35 6.71 8.36 -16.09
CA LEU A 35 7.56 9.48 -16.52
C LEU A 35 8.21 9.14 -17.85
N LYS A 36 8.79 7.93 -17.98
CA LYS A 36 9.35 7.44 -19.24
C LYS A 36 8.31 7.40 -20.35
N ILE A 37 7.08 6.95 -20.08
CA ILE A 37 5.98 6.97 -21.06
C ILE A 37 5.52 8.40 -21.40
N MET A 38 5.54 9.31 -20.43
CA MET A 38 5.16 10.72 -20.61
C MET A 38 6.20 11.49 -21.44
N THR A 39 7.49 11.23 -21.22
CA THR A 39 8.59 11.86 -21.95
C THR A 39 8.87 11.18 -23.29
N THR A 40 8.47 9.91 -23.47
CA THR A 40 8.63 9.17 -24.72
C THR A 40 7.33 9.22 -25.52
N GLN A 41 7.25 10.19 -26.45
CA GLN A 41 6.38 10.25 -27.62
C GLN A 41 4.97 10.86 -27.53
N ASP A 42 4.86 11.98 -28.24
CA ASP A 42 3.78 12.34 -29.17
C ASP A 42 3.02 11.14 -29.75
N GLY A 43 1.69 11.17 -29.65
CA GLY A 43 0.79 10.49 -30.59
C GLY A 43 0.13 9.17 -30.19
N LYS A 44 0.64 8.39 -29.21
CA LYS A 44 0.02 7.08 -28.81
C LYS A 44 -0.34 6.95 -27.31
N SER A 45 -0.39 8.06 -26.58
CA SER A 45 -0.15 8.07 -25.11
C SER A 45 -1.33 7.69 -24.19
N THR A 46 -2.59 7.68 -24.63
CA THR A 46 -3.72 7.51 -23.69
C THR A 46 -3.82 6.09 -23.13
N ARG A 47 -3.73 5.05 -23.97
CA ARG A 47 -3.83 3.64 -23.52
C ARG A 47 -2.74 3.25 -22.51
N ARG A 48 -1.49 3.67 -22.73
CA ARG A 48 -0.38 3.34 -21.82
C ARG A 48 -0.50 4.06 -20.47
N LYS A 49 -0.96 5.31 -20.45
CA LYS A 49 -1.26 6.03 -19.21
C LYS A 49 -2.39 5.35 -18.42
N ILE A 50 -3.47 4.97 -19.10
CA ILE A 50 -4.60 4.24 -18.49
C ILE A 50 -4.12 2.93 -17.86
N ILE A 51 -3.30 2.14 -18.57
CA ILE A 51 -2.76 0.87 -18.05
C ILE A 51 -1.92 1.09 -16.80
N SER A 52 -1.10 2.13 -16.75
CA SER A 52 -0.28 2.43 -15.57
C SER A 52 -1.10 2.88 -14.36
N TYR A 53 -2.13 3.72 -14.57
CA TYR A 53 -3.05 4.10 -13.50
C TYR A 53 -3.88 2.91 -13.02
N ALA A 54 -4.35 2.06 -13.94
CA ALA A 54 -5.07 0.84 -13.60
C ALA A 54 -4.21 -0.11 -12.77
N LEU A 55 -2.95 -0.33 -13.14
CA LEU A 55 -1.99 -1.13 -12.37
C LEU A 55 -1.75 -0.55 -10.97
N SER A 56 -1.56 0.75 -10.84
CA SER A 56 -1.43 1.40 -9.53
C SER A 56 -2.70 1.24 -8.67
N GLY A 57 -3.88 1.36 -9.28
CA GLY A 57 -5.16 1.15 -8.61
C GLY A 57 -5.34 -0.31 -8.16
N ILE A 58 -5.00 -1.27 -9.02
CA ILE A 58 -5.03 -2.70 -8.72
C ILE A 58 -4.13 -3.01 -7.52
N VAL A 59 -2.91 -2.47 -7.47
CA VAL A 59 -1.99 -2.69 -6.33
C VAL A 59 -2.60 -2.16 -5.02
N VAL A 60 -3.20 -0.97 -5.03
CA VAL A 60 -3.88 -0.42 -3.84
C VAL A 60 -5.05 -1.29 -3.41
N VAL A 61 -5.87 -1.76 -4.37
CA VAL A 61 -7.02 -2.63 -4.10
C VAL A 61 -6.58 -3.98 -3.53
N PHE A 62 -5.53 -4.60 -4.07
CA PHE A 62 -5.00 -5.88 -3.57
C PHE A 62 -4.54 -5.79 -2.11
N PHE A 63 -3.91 -4.68 -1.72
CA PHE A 63 -3.50 -4.48 -0.33
C PHE A 63 -4.67 -4.21 0.61
N PHE A 64 -5.70 -3.51 0.14
CA PHE A 64 -6.93 -3.34 0.91
C PHE A 64 -7.67 -4.68 1.10
N LEU A 65 -7.71 -5.53 0.07
CA LEU A 65 -8.22 -6.89 0.14
C LEU A 65 -7.42 -7.78 1.11
N TYR A 66 -6.11 -7.59 1.16
CA TYR A 66 -5.24 -8.29 2.12
C TYR A 66 -5.57 -7.94 3.57
N LEU A 67 -5.93 -6.68 3.83
CA LEU A 67 -6.43 -6.25 5.12
C LEU A 67 -7.79 -6.86 5.42
N LEU A 68 -8.74 -6.83 4.48
CA LEU A 68 -10.06 -7.46 4.65
C LEU A 68 -10.00 -8.97 4.95
N LEU A 69 -8.99 -9.68 4.46
CA LEU A 69 -8.75 -11.09 4.82
C LEU A 69 -8.48 -11.30 6.32
N LEU A 70 -8.04 -10.27 7.04
CA LEU A 70 -7.85 -10.30 8.50
C LEU A 70 -9.13 -9.97 9.28
N SER A 71 -10.16 -9.41 8.63
CA SER A 71 -11.43 -9.05 9.30
C SER A 71 -12.13 -10.22 10.00
N PRO A 72 -12.17 -11.46 9.47
CA PRO A 72 -12.80 -12.57 10.20
C PRO A 72 -12.01 -13.02 11.44
N PHE A 73 -10.76 -12.58 11.60
CA PHE A 73 -9.90 -12.97 12.71
C PHE A 73 -9.87 -11.93 13.84
N ILE A 74 -10.30 -10.70 13.59
CA ILE A 74 -10.25 -9.56 14.53
C ILE A 74 -11.69 -9.13 14.81
N SER A 75 -12.04 -8.91 16.08
CA SER A 75 -13.38 -8.43 16.41
C SER A 75 -13.62 -7.01 15.86
N ASP A 76 -14.88 -6.68 15.56
CA ASP A 76 -15.26 -5.36 15.04
C ASP A 76 -14.80 -4.21 15.97
N GLU A 77 -14.82 -4.44 17.29
CA GLU A 77 -14.37 -3.48 18.30
C GLU A 77 -12.86 -3.22 18.24
N LEU A 78 -12.09 -4.23 17.85
CA LEU A 78 -10.63 -4.17 17.78
C LEU A 78 -10.12 -3.79 16.38
N TRP A 79 -11.00 -3.82 15.38
CA TRP A 79 -10.69 -3.52 13.98
C TRP A 79 -10.11 -2.12 13.79
N VAL A 80 -10.65 -1.13 14.52
CA VAL A 80 -10.19 0.27 14.47
C VAL A 80 -8.72 0.40 14.87
N TYR A 81 -8.25 -0.39 15.83
CA TYR A 81 -6.86 -0.36 16.29
C TYR A 81 -5.92 -0.98 15.26
N CYS A 82 -6.33 -2.08 14.62
CA CYS A 82 -5.60 -2.69 13.50
C CYS A 82 -5.48 -1.70 12.32
N TYR A 83 -6.58 -1.05 11.97
CA TYR A 83 -6.64 -0.07 10.88
C TYR A 83 -5.76 1.15 11.16
N ASN A 84 -5.89 1.75 12.35
CA ASN A 84 -5.09 2.92 12.73
C ASN A 84 -3.60 2.59 12.79
N SER A 85 -3.23 1.45 13.39
CA SER A 85 -1.83 1.03 13.46
C SER A 85 -1.26 0.70 12.09
N TYR A 86 -2.09 0.17 11.17
CA TYR A 86 -1.72 -0.04 9.79
C TYR A 86 -1.38 1.26 9.07
N PHE A 87 -2.25 2.28 9.10
CA PHE A 87 -1.94 3.57 8.47
C PHE A 87 -0.71 4.26 9.06
N LEU A 88 -0.54 4.14 10.38
CA LEU A 88 0.67 4.62 11.05
C LEU A 88 1.92 3.86 10.57
N GLY A 89 1.81 2.54 10.42
CA GLY A 89 2.84 1.69 9.82
C GLY A 89 3.21 2.13 8.40
N ILE A 90 2.22 2.45 7.55
CA ILE A 90 2.47 2.98 6.20
C ILE A 90 3.28 4.26 6.27
N GLY A 91 2.85 5.22 7.10
CA GLY A 91 3.55 6.48 7.29
C GLY A 91 5.01 6.27 7.70
N ILE A 92 5.26 5.37 8.66
CA ILE A 92 6.60 4.99 9.10
C ILE A 92 7.39 4.32 7.95
N GLY A 93 6.78 3.41 7.19
CA GLY A 93 7.41 2.73 6.06
C GLY A 93 7.85 3.69 4.97
N LEU A 94 7.07 4.74 4.72
CA LEU A 94 7.39 5.83 3.79
C LEU A 94 8.46 6.79 4.36
N MET A 95 8.41 7.08 5.67
CA MET A 95 9.34 8.01 6.33
C MET A 95 10.73 7.43 6.61
N LEU A 96 10.85 6.13 6.94
CA LEU A 96 12.12 5.42 7.19
C LEU A 96 12.94 5.15 5.93
N LYS A 97 12.83 6.05 4.97
CA LYS A 97 13.64 6.13 3.78
C LYS A 97 15.11 6.12 4.18
N LYS A 98 15.82 5.13 3.66
CA LYS A 98 17.27 5.23 3.51
C LYS A 98 17.51 6.21 2.35
N GLN A 99 17.95 7.42 2.69
CA GLN A 99 18.53 8.37 1.74
C GLN A 99 19.81 7.73 1.18
N TYR A 100 19.69 7.02 0.05
CA TYR A 100 20.83 6.62 -0.78
C TYR A 100 20.52 6.99 -2.22
#